data_AF-A0A7S6MCS2-F1
#
_entry.id   AF-A0A7S6MCS2-F1
#
_cell.length_a   1.000
_cell.length_b   1.000
_cell.length_c   1.000
_cell.angle_alpha   90.00
_cell.angle_beta   90.00
_cell.angle_gamma   90.00
#
_symmetry.space_group_name_H-M   'P 1'
#
loop_
_entity.id
_entity.type
_entity.pdbx_description
1 polymer ?
#
loop_
_entity_poly.entity_id
_entity_poly.type
_entity_poly.pdbx_seq_one_letter_code
_entity_poly.pdbx_strand_id
1 'polypeptide(L)'
;MRPPTTPHPSTEVRPVQRRRSCDIPAIAFGTVVIMWAAGYLCRMSPALVPAWAVLALLVVIQTTGGWVVGRWTARGMAGAAMTGMLTGAINLLVLGAILAEGHSRTEQLIGVVGFLGVTVALTLAGWVLGGRGARGGPHEMINWLGWFAKIAVLATGVLIIAGGLVTGHEAGLAVVDWPNTEGQLMFLYPLSKMTGGVYYEHAHRLYGALVGLTTLALLIAIWRCDGAGGEPSAVRRQPSGGEEQESRRTGEQEGLRREAGDRGAEIRDRGVEATEHQDAKPSEPGTRNPELGTPPTTRPTTTPPLASSLHFARPRPWLRAFAVAAFILVCIQGVLGGLRVTGKVTLSTDPAETQPQVILAIVHGVTAQVFLAMMVSIAAFTSRAWRERSPLLTHPGASTDRTVSAVLVGTLLAQTLLGATFRHLHNHPDYPQGAVTGVLHLHIVVAVVALTLILFLGVRAWGMYRHQPRVHKNGQGLMHAVGMQILLGIVAMVAVLSRGADEPIPWWEVLITTMHQALGAAMLALATLHAIWTRRLLA
;
A
#
# COMPACT_ATOMS: atom_id res chain seq x y z
N MET A 1 16.29 -7.40 66.13
CA MET A 1 15.51 -6.33 65.45
C MET A 1 16.02 -6.20 64.02
N ARG A 2 15.21 -6.57 63.02
CA ARG A 2 15.47 -6.34 61.59
C ARG A 2 14.73 -5.06 61.17
N PRO A 3 15.25 -4.24 60.25
CA PRO A 3 14.52 -3.08 59.75
C PRO A 3 13.36 -3.50 58.82
N PRO A 4 12.33 -2.66 58.65
CA PRO A 4 11.15 -3.02 57.86
C PRO A 4 11.47 -2.98 56.37
N THR A 5 11.10 -4.05 55.66
CA THR A 5 11.12 -4.13 54.20
C THR A 5 9.97 -3.31 53.63
N THR A 6 10.27 -2.24 52.89
CA THR A 6 9.30 -1.56 52.05
C THR A 6 9.00 -2.43 50.82
N PRO A 7 7.72 -2.62 50.42
CA PRO A 7 7.40 -3.35 49.21
C PRO A 7 7.75 -2.47 48.01
N HIS A 8 8.70 -2.91 47.18
CA HIS A 8 8.84 -2.37 45.83
C HIS A 8 7.53 -2.64 45.08
N PRO A 9 6.85 -1.62 44.53
CA PRO A 9 5.78 -1.88 43.59
C PRO A 9 6.42 -2.48 42.35
N SER A 10 6.19 -3.78 42.13
CA SER A 10 6.41 -4.40 40.83
C SER A 10 5.55 -3.63 39.84
N THR A 11 6.18 -2.75 39.06
CA THR A 11 5.63 -2.25 37.83
C THR A 11 5.49 -3.45 36.90
N GLU A 12 4.40 -4.20 37.05
CA GLU A 12 3.85 -4.99 35.97
C GLU A 12 3.57 -4.00 34.84
N VAL A 13 4.53 -3.88 33.92
CA VAL A 13 4.28 -3.34 32.60
C VAL A 13 3.33 -4.34 31.94
N ARG A 14 2.03 -4.19 32.20
CA ARG A 14 1.00 -4.83 31.39
C ARG A 14 1.30 -4.44 29.94
N PRO A 15 1.38 -5.38 29.00
CA PRO A 15 1.71 -5.08 27.61
C PRO A 15 0.53 -4.32 26.98
N VAL A 16 0.50 -3.00 27.17
CA VAL A 16 -0.44 -2.08 26.55
C VAL A 16 0.04 -1.82 25.12
N GLN A 17 -0.21 -2.76 24.19
CA GLN A 17 -0.33 -2.42 22.75
C GLN A 17 -0.84 -3.54 21.82
N ARG A 18 -1.59 -4.55 22.31
CA ARG A 18 -2.04 -5.66 21.45
C ARG A 18 -3.13 -5.34 20.39
N ARG A 19 -3.71 -4.13 20.31
CA ARG A 19 -5.06 -4.01 19.73
C ARG A 19 -5.27 -3.45 18.32
N ARG A 20 -4.28 -2.93 17.57
CA ARG A 20 -4.53 -2.44 16.18
C ARG A 20 -3.45 -2.81 15.17
N SER A 21 -3.01 -4.06 15.14
CA SER A 21 -2.19 -4.58 14.05
C SER A 21 -3.05 -5.04 12.87
N CYS A 22 -2.65 -4.66 11.66
CA CYS A 22 -3.27 -5.03 10.39
C CYS A 22 -2.59 -6.28 9.75
N ASP A 23 -1.84 -7.04 10.54
CA ASP A 23 -1.09 -8.26 10.15
C ASP A 23 -1.98 -9.39 9.58
N ILE A 24 -2.99 -9.84 10.32
CA ILE A 24 -3.86 -10.96 9.90
C ILE A 24 -4.55 -10.70 8.55
N PRO A 25 -5.25 -9.56 8.33
CA PRO A 25 -5.85 -9.31 7.03
C PRO A 25 -4.78 -9.18 5.93
N ALA A 26 -3.64 -8.54 6.19
CA ALA A 26 -2.56 -8.45 5.21
C ALA A 26 -2.08 -9.85 4.77
N ILE A 27 -1.78 -10.74 5.72
CA ILE A 27 -1.29 -12.09 5.42
C ILE A 27 -2.37 -12.92 4.71
N ALA A 28 -3.61 -12.87 5.17
CA ALA A 28 -4.70 -13.64 4.58
C ALA A 28 -5.00 -13.21 3.14
N PHE A 29 -5.20 -11.91 2.90
CA PHE A 29 -5.41 -11.40 1.54
C PHE A 29 -4.18 -11.62 0.65
N GLY A 30 -2.97 -11.45 1.16
CA GLY A 30 -1.75 -11.75 0.42
C GLY A 30 -1.66 -13.21 -0.01
N THR A 31 -2.02 -14.14 0.89
CA THR A 31 -2.07 -15.58 0.59
C THR A 31 -3.09 -15.86 -0.51
N VAL A 32 -4.31 -15.33 -0.40
CA VAL A 32 -5.38 -15.53 -1.39
C VAL A 32 -5.02 -14.93 -2.76
N VAL A 33 -4.48 -13.72 -2.79
CA VAL A 33 -4.02 -13.06 -4.02
C VAL A 33 -2.99 -13.92 -4.75
N ILE A 34 -2.01 -14.46 -4.03
CA ILE A 34 -0.99 -15.35 -4.61
C ILE A 34 -1.63 -16.67 -5.07
N MET A 35 -2.53 -17.25 -4.28
CA MET A 35 -3.24 -18.48 -4.65
C MET A 35 -4.04 -18.31 -5.94
N TRP A 36 -4.82 -17.22 -6.06
CA TRP A 36 -5.66 -16.98 -7.23
C TRP A 36 -4.82 -16.64 -8.45
N ALA A 37 -3.72 -15.88 -8.29
CA ALA A 37 -2.79 -15.61 -9.39
C ALA A 37 -2.13 -16.91 -9.89
N ALA A 38 -1.68 -17.78 -8.97
CA ALA A 38 -1.10 -19.08 -9.32
C ALA A 38 -2.12 -19.98 -10.02
N GLY A 39 -3.35 -20.07 -9.47
CA GLY A 39 -4.44 -20.82 -10.08
C GLY A 39 -4.78 -20.30 -11.48
N TYR A 40 -4.85 -18.98 -11.64
CA TYR A 40 -5.12 -18.32 -12.92
C TYR A 40 -4.06 -18.66 -13.97
N LEU A 41 -2.77 -18.63 -13.62
CA LEU A 41 -1.68 -18.95 -14.55
C LEU A 41 -1.64 -20.45 -14.90
N CYS A 42 -1.73 -21.33 -13.90
CA CYS A 42 -1.65 -22.77 -14.13
C CYS A 42 -2.83 -23.31 -14.96
N ARG A 43 -3.99 -22.65 -14.92
CA ARG A 43 -5.21 -23.09 -15.63
C ARG A 43 -5.41 -22.43 -17.00
N MET A 44 -4.51 -21.54 -17.45
CA MET A 44 -4.52 -21.05 -18.85
C MET A 44 -4.32 -22.16 -19.87
N SER A 45 -3.51 -23.17 -19.52
CA SER A 45 -3.32 -24.37 -20.33
C SER A 45 -3.40 -25.60 -19.42
N PRO A 46 -4.62 -26.11 -19.15
CA PRO A 46 -4.82 -27.24 -18.25
C PRO A 46 -4.11 -28.52 -18.71
N ALA A 47 -3.77 -28.62 -20.00
CA ALA A 47 -2.99 -29.72 -20.55
C ALA A 47 -1.52 -29.70 -20.08
N LEU A 48 -0.99 -28.55 -19.67
CA LEU A 48 0.40 -28.40 -19.22
C LEU A 48 0.58 -28.64 -17.72
N VAL A 49 -0.42 -28.34 -16.89
CA VAL A 49 -0.32 -28.46 -15.42
C VAL A 49 -1.44 -29.34 -14.87
N PRO A 50 -1.13 -30.56 -14.40
CA PRO A 50 -2.13 -31.47 -13.88
C PRO A 50 -2.75 -30.96 -12.57
N ALA A 51 -4.03 -31.31 -12.33
CA ALA A 51 -4.79 -30.77 -11.20
C ALA A 51 -4.14 -31.02 -9.82
N TRP A 52 -3.50 -32.18 -9.62
CA TRP A 52 -2.79 -32.49 -8.38
C TRP A 52 -1.60 -31.55 -8.12
N ALA A 53 -0.91 -31.10 -9.17
CA ALA A 53 0.22 -30.19 -9.05
C ALA A 53 -0.26 -28.78 -8.67
N VAL A 54 -1.38 -28.34 -9.23
CA VAL A 54 -2.05 -27.10 -8.82
C VAL A 54 -2.47 -27.19 -7.35
N LEU A 55 -3.11 -28.29 -6.94
CA LEU A 55 -3.50 -28.50 -5.54
C LEU A 55 -2.28 -28.46 -4.60
N ALA A 56 -1.20 -29.17 -4.93
CA ALA A 56 0.04 -29.16 -4.15
C ALA A 56 0.61 -27.75 -4.01
N LEU A 57 0.65 -26.98 -5.11
CA LEU A 57 1.09 -25.58 -5.09
C LEU A 57 0.21 -24.72 -4.17
N LEU A 58 -1.13 -24.86 -4.25
CA LEU A 58 -2.06 -24.13 -3.39
C LEU A 58 -1.89 -24.49 -1.90
N VAL A 59 -1.63 -25.76 -1.57
CA VAL A 59 -1.30 -26.20 -0.21
C VAL A 59 0.00 -25.58 0.27
N VAL A 60 1.04 -25.51 -0.57
CA VAL A 60 2.31 -24.85 -0.24
C VAL A 60 2.09 -23.36 0.01
N ILE A 61 1.29 -22.66 -0.80
CA ILE A 61 0.99 -21.24 -0.59
C ILE A 61 0.22 -21.04 0.73
N GLN A 62 -0.80 -21.85 1.00
CA GLN A 62 -1.59 -21.76 2.23
C GLN A 62 -0.74 -22.01 3.49
N THR A 63 0.09 -23.06 3.48
CA THR A 63 1.02 -23.37 4.58
C THR A 63 2.09 -22.28 4.74
N THR A 64 2.57 -21.68 3.64
CA THR A 64 3.49 -20.52 3.69
C THR A 64 2.84 -19.32 4.38
N GLY A 65 1.55 -19.05 4.13
CA GLY A 65 0.79 -18.04 4.88
C GLY A 65 0.83 -18.28 6.40
N GLY A 66 0.65 -19.53 6.82
CA GLY A 66 0.83 -19.95 8.22
C GLY A 66 2.25 -19.75 8.74
N TRP A 67 3.25 -20.12 7.96
CA TRP A 67 4.67 -19.92 8.29
C TRP A 67 5.00 -18.45 8.53
N VAL A 68 4.50 -17.55 7.68
CA VAL A 68 4.61 -16.10 7.84
C VAL A 68 3.98 -15.64 9.16
N VAL A 69 2.79 -16.13 9.52
CA VAL A 69 2.17 -15.84 10.82
C VAL A 69 3.08 -16.25 11.97
N GLY A 70 3.64 -17.46 11.94
CA GLY A 70 4.53 -17.98 12.98
C GLY A 70 5.85 -17.23 13.10
N ARG A 71 6.39 -16.76 11.96
CA ARG A 71 7.69 -16.11 11.93
C ARG A 71 7.65 -14.63 12.29
N TRP A 72 6.56 -13.93 11.93
CA TRP A 72 6.51 -12.47 11.94
C TRP A 72 5.38 -11.87 12.77
N THR A 73 4.45 -12.65 13.32
CA THR A 73 3.36 -12.14 14.17
C THR A 73 3.44 -12.67 15.61
N ALA A 74 2.97 -11.88 16.58
CA ALA A 74 2.91 -12.25 17.99
C ALA A 74 1.54 -12.83 18.42
N ARG A 75 0.73 -13.29 17.45
CA ARG A 75 -0.64 -13.75 17.68
C ARG A 75 -0.77 -15.25 17.97
N GLY A 76 0.34 -15.99 17.84
CA GLY A 76 0.38 -17.42 18.12
C GLY A 76 -0.66 -18.23 17.33
N MET A 77 -1.14 -19.31 17.94
CA MET A 77 -2.11 -20.22 17.35
C MET A 77 -3.41 -19.50 16.94
N ALA A 78 -3.90 -18.57 17.75
CA ALA A 78 -5.11 -17.81 17.46
C ALA A 78 -4.95 -16.96 16.19
N GLY A 79 -3.79 -16.34 15.98
CA GLY A 79 -3.49 -15.63 14.73
C GLY A 79 -3.50 -16.56 13.52
N ALA A 80 -2.88 -17.73 13.62
CA ALA A 80 -2.84 -18.69 12.54
C ALA A 80 -4.25 -19.23 12.19
N ALA A 81 -5.06 -19.54 13.21
CA ALA A 81 -6.45 -19.95 13.02
C ALA A 81 -7.29 -18.85 12.35
N MET A 82 -7.16 -17.59 12.80
CA MET A 82 -7.85 -16.45 12.18
C MET A 82 -7.42 -16.22 10.72
N THR A 83 -6.12 -16.33 10.42
CA THR A 83 -5.62 -16.25 9.05
C THR A 83 -6.21 -17.37 8.20
N GLY A 84 -6.14 -18.62 8.66
CA GLY A 84 -6.67 -19.79 7.92
C GLY A 84 -8.18 -19.73 7.70
N MET A 85 -8.93 -19.21 8.69
CA MET A 85 -10.36 -18.97 8.57
C MET A 85 -10.66 -17.88 7.53
N LEU A 86 -9.92 -16.77 7.57
CA LEU A 86 -10.13 -15.66 6.63
C LEU A 86 -9.72 -16.05 5.20
N THR A 87 -8.60 -16.75 5.00
CA THR A 87 -8.22 -17.27 3.67
C THR A 87 -9.27 -18.26 3.15
N GLY A 88 -9.77 -19.15 4.01
CA GLY A 88 -10.82 -20.11 3.64
C GLY A 88 -12.12 -19.41 3.26
N ALA A 89 -12.58 -18.45 4.07
CA ALA A 89 -13.79 -17.69 3.79
C ALA A 89 -13.74 -16.94 2.46
N ILE A 90 -12.59 -16.35 2.09
CA ILE A 90 -12.43 -15.68 0.79
C ILE A 90 -12.36 -16.70 -0.34
N ASN A 91 -11.66 -17.83 -0.17
CA ASN A 91 -11.56 -18.88 -1.20
C ASN A 91 -12.90 -19.59 -1.50
N LEU A 92 -13.87 -19.52 -0.58
CA LEU A 92 -15.25 -19.97 -0.86
C LEU A 92 -15.93 -19.17 -1.97
N LEU A 93 -15.44 -17.97 -2.33
CA LEU A 93 -15.93 -17.23 -3.50
C LEU A 93 -15.67 -17.96 -4.83
N VAL A 94 -14.70 -18.89 -4.87
CA VAL A 94 -14.41 -19.75 -6.04
C VAL A 94 -14.90 -21.17 -5.79
N LEU A 95 -14.58 -21.72 -4.61
CA LEU A 95 -14.84 -23.12 -4.31
C LEU A 95 -16.31 -23.39 -3.96
N GLY A 96 -17.08 -22.35 -3.63
CA GLY A 96 -18.53 -22.44 -3.40
C GLY A 96 -19.28 -22.97 -4.62
N ALA A 97 -18.79 -22.71 -5.84
CA ALA A 97 -19.34 -23.28 -7.08
C ALA A 97 -19.25 -24.82 -7.10
N ILE A 98 -18.09 -25.38 -6.75
CA ILE A 98 -17.90 -26.84 -6.68
C ILE A 98 -18.84 -27.47 -5.66
N LEU A 99 -18.99 -26.81 -4.50
CA LEU A 99 -19.84 -27.31 -3.42
C LEU A 99 -21.33 -27.24 -3.79
N ALA A 100 -21.74 -26.28 -4.60
CA ALA A 100 -23.14 -26.06 -4.96
C ALA A 100 -23.68 -27.05 -6.01
N GLU A 101 -22.83 -27.62 -6.86
CA GLU A 101 -23.24 -28.51 -7.95
C GLU A 101 -23.69 -29.89 -7.46
N GLY A 102 -24.97 -30.25 -7.63
CA GLY A 102 -25.45 -31.63 -7.48
C GLY A 102 -25.46 -32.20 -6.06
N HIS A 103 -25.10 -31.42 -5.05
CA HIS A 103 -25.04 -31.83 -3.64
C HIS A 103 -26.27 -31.37 -2.85
N SER A 104 -26.70 -32.19 -1.90
CA SER A 104 -27.71 -31.84 -0.91
C SER A 104 -27.24 -30.69 0.00
N ARG A 105 -28.17 -29.96 0.63
CA ARG A 105 -27.84 -28.87 1.58
C ARG A 105 -26.92 -29.35 2.72
N THR A 106 -27.09 -30.59 3.17
CA THR A 106 -26.25 -31.18 4.22
C THR A 106 -24.82 -31.39 3.75
N GLU A 107 -24.62 -31.95 2.56
CA GLU A 107 -23.30 -32.16 1.96
C GLU A 107 -22.59 -30.82 1.69
N GLN A 108 -23.34 -29.81 1.22
CA GLN A 108 -22.83 -28.45 1.06
C GLN A 108 -22.29 -27.88 2.38
N LEU A 109 -23.07 -28.00 3.46
CA LEU A 109 -22.65 -27.53 4.78
C LEU A 109 -21.42 -28.28 5.31
N ILE A 110 -21.39 -29.61 5.15
CA ILE A 110 -20.23 -30.44 5.52
C ILE A 110 -19.00 -30.01 4.72
N GLY A 111 -19.15 -29.78 3.42
CA GLY A 111 -18.07 -29.33 2.54
C GLY A 111 -17.52 -27.96 2.93
N VAL A 112 -18.39 -26.99 3.24
CA VAL A 112 -17.97 -25.66 3.71
C VAL A 112 -17.20 -25.76 5.03
N VAL A 113 -17.75 -26.46 6.03
CA VAL A 113 -17.09 -26.63 7.34
C VAL A 113 -15.77 -27.39 7.21
N GLY A 114 -15.75 -28.45 6.41
CA GLY A 114 -14.56 -29.24 6.13
C GLY A 114 -13.47 -28.41 5.45
N PHE A 115 -13.83 -27.63 4.42
CA PHE A 115 -12.89 -26.75 3.72
C PHE A 115 -12.26 -25.71 4.66
N LEU A 116 -13.09 -25.03 5.46
CA LEU A 116 -12.60 -24.07 6.46
C LEU A 116 -11.71 -24.75 7.51
N GLY A 117 -12.06 -25.97 7.93
CA GLY A 117 -11.24 -26.78 8.82
C GLY A 117 -9.86 -27.11 8.22
N VAL A 118 -9.81 -27.50 6.94
CA VAL A 118 -8.56 -27.79 6.22
C VAL A 118 -7.71 -26.54 6.08
N THR A 119 -8.26 -25.38 5.71
CA THR A 119 -7.46 -24.15 5.58
C THR A 119 -6.89 -23.69 6.92
N VAL A 120 -7.67 -23.81 8.01
CA VAL A 120 -7.18 -23.58 9.37
C VAL A 120 -6.06 -24.57 9.73
N ALA A 121 -6.24 -25.87 9.49
CA ALA A 121 -5.25 -26.89 9.79
C ALA A 121 -3.93 -26.68 9.03
N LEU A 122 -3.98 -26.40 7.73
CA LEU A 122 -2.79 -26.11 6.92
C LEU A 122 -2.07 -24.84 7.39
N THR A 123 -2.81 -23.81 7.79
CA THR A 123 -2.24 -22.57 8.31
C THR A 123 -1.60 -22.79 9.68
N LEU A 124 -2.21 -23.62 10.54
CA LEU A 124 -1.64 -24.04 11.82
C LEU A 124 -0.36 -24.88 11.62
N ALA A 125 -0.35 -25.81 10.67
CA ALA A 125 0.83 -26.58 10.32
C ALA A 125 1.98 -25.66 9.87
N GLY A 126 1.69 -24.71 8.96
CA GLY A 126 2.63 -23.67 8.56
C GLY A 126 3.15 -22.85 9.73
N TRP A 127 2.25 -22.43 10.63
CA TRP A 127 2.60 -21.68 11.84
C TRP A 127 3.56 -22.44 12.76
N VAL A 128 3.33 -23.74 12.98
CA VAL A 128 4.24 -24.60 13.76
C VAL A 128 5.62 -24.68 13.11
N LEU A 129 5.68 -24.79 11.78
CA LEU A 129 6.93 -24.80 11.02
C LEU A 129 7.66 -23.44 11.12
N GLY A 130 6.93 -22.33 11.11
CA GLY A 130 7.49 -20.98 11.24
C GLY A 130 7.87 -20.58 12.67
N GLY A 131 7.27 -21.23 13.68
CA GLY A 131 7.36 -20.88 15.10
C GLY A 131 8.52 -21.50 15.88
N ARG A 132 9.26 -22.47 15.30
CA ARG A 132 10.43 -23.07 15.98
C ARG A 132 11.64 -22.12 16.12
N GLY A 133 11.67 -20.98 15.40
CA GLY A 133 12.83 -20.08 15.36
C GLY A 133 12.63 -18.64 15.86
N ALA A 134 11.45 -18.25 16.34
CA ALA A 134 11.08 -16.83 16.52
C ALA A 134 10.68 -16.42 17.95
N ARG A 135 11.40 -16.88 18.98
CA ARG A 135 11.17 -16.45 20.37
C ARG A 135 11.79 -15.08 20.74
N GLY A 136 12.20 -14.22 19.79
CA GLY A 136 12.86 -12.96 20.16
C GLY A 136 13.13 -11.92 19.05
N GLY A 137 12.32 -11.85 17.99
CA GLY A 137 12.49 -10.81 16.97
C GLY A 137 11.66 -9.53 17.27
N PRO A 138 12.03 -8.34 16.75
CA PRO A 138 11.27 -7.11 16.98
C PRO A 138 9.98 -7.11 16.13
N HIS A 139 8.95 -7.82 16.60
CA HIS A 139 7.62 -7.88 15.98
C HIS A 139 6.96 -6.49 15.84
N GLU A 140 7.43 -5.49 16.60
CA GLU A 140 6.93 -4.11 16.59
C GLU A 140 7.41 -3.26 15.40
N MET A 141 8.37 -3.73 14.58
CA MET A 141 8.95 -2.92 13.49
C MET A 141 8.26 -3.09 12.12
N ILE A 142 7.36 -4.06 11.96
CA ILE A 142 6.74 -4.34 10.66
C ILE A 142 5.53 -3.43 10.42
N ASN A 143 5.60 -2.62 9.36
CA ASN A 143 4.48 -1.81 8.92
C ASN A 143 3.49 -2.65 8.09
N TRP A 144 2.62 -3.40 8.79
CA TRP A 144 1.62 -4.27 8.18
C TRP A 144 0.62 -3.53 7.29
N LEU A 145 0.26 -2.29 7.62
CA LEU A 145 -0.64 -1.48 6.78
C LEU A 145 0.02 -1.18 5.41
N GLY A 146 1.30 -0.80 5.42
CA GLY A 146 2.06 -0.58 4.18
C GLY A 146 2.25 -1.87 3.37
N TRP A 147 2.43 -3.02 4.02
CA TRP A 147 2.45 -4.32 3.33
C TRP A 147 1.11 -4.68 2.72
N PHE A 148 0.01 -4.42 3.41
CA PHE A 148 -1.32 -4.66 2.88
C PHE A 148 -1.59 -3.80 1.63
N ALA A 149 -1.19 -2.52 1.66
CA ALA A 149 -1.29 -1.67 0.48
C ALA A 149 -0.46 -2.19 -0.71
N LYS A 150 0.72 -2.77 -0.46
CA LYS A 150 1.51 -3.43 -1.53
C LYS A 150 0.84 -4.69 -2.07
N ILE A 151 0.16 -5.45 -1.23
CA ILE A 151 -0.64 -6.60 -1.67
C ILE A 151 -1.78 -6.14 -2.57
N ALA A 152 -2.46 -5.03 -2.23
CA ALA A 152 -3.48 -4.45 -3.10
C ALA A 152 -2.89 -4.01 -4.45
N VAL A 153 -1.70 -3.38 -4.47
CA VAL A 153 -0.96 -3.07 -5.71
C VAL A 153 -0.67 -4.33 -6.53
N LEU A 154 -0.18 -5.39 -5.89
CA LEU A 154 0.10 -6.67 -6.56
C LEU A 154 -1.18 -7.26 -7.16
N ALA A 155 -2.27 -7.30 -6.40
CA ALA A 155 -3.56 -7.79 -6.85
C ALA A 155 -4.05 -6.99 -8.07
N THR A 156 -4.03 -5.66 -8.02
CA THR A 156 -4.41 -4.81 -9.15
C THR A 156 -3.50 -5.03 -10.37
N GLY A 157 -2.20 -5.23 -10.17
CA GLY A 157 -1.26 -5.55 -11.25
C GLY A 157 -1.60 -6.85 -11.96
N VAL A 158 -1.90 -7.92 -11.21
CA VAL A 158 -2.36 -9.19 -11.78
C VAL A 158 -3.69 -9.01 -12.52
N LEU A 159 -4.62 -8.22 -11.97
CA LEU A 159 -5.90 -7.94 -12.63
C LEU A 159 -5.72 -7.22 -13.98
N ILE A 160 -4.78 -6.28 -14.06
CA ILE A 160 -4.47 -5.57 -15.31
C ILE A 160 -3.90 -6.54 -16.35
N ILE A 161 -2.97 -7.43 -15.96
CA ILE A 161 -2.44 -8.46 -16.86
C ILE A 161 -3.56 -9.37 -17.34
N ALA A 162 -4.43 -9.85 -16.44
CA ALA A 162 -5.59 -10.67 -16.79
C ALA A 162 -6.53 -9.94 -17.78
N GLY A 163 -6.74 -8.63 -17.60
CA GLY A 163 -7.55 -7.82 -18.54
C GLY A 163 -6.92 -7.69 -19.93
N GLY A 164 -5.59 -7.54 -19.98
CA GLY A 164 -4.82 -7.59 -21.23
C GLY A 164 -4.98 -8.93 -21.95
N LEU A 165 -4.93 -10.04 -21.22
CA LEU A 165 -5.16 -11.38 -21.78
C LEU A 165 -6.59 -11.57 -22.29
N VAL A 166 -7.61 -11.05 -21.58
CA VAL A 166 -9.01 -11.09 -22.04
C VAL A 166 -9.17 -10.37 -23.37
N THR A 167 -8.55 -9.20 -23.52
CA THR A 167 -8.67 -8.44 -24.76
C THR A 167 -7.83 -9.04 -25.88
N GLY A 168 -6.62 -9.53 -25.57
CA GLY A 168 -5.72 -10.11 -26.57
C GLY A 168 -6.21 -11.46 -27.13
N HIS A 169 -6.91 -12.27 -26.33
CA HIS A 169 -7.59 -13.48 -26.83
C HIS A 169 -8.98 -13.20 -27.42
N GLU A 170 -9.37 -11.93 -27.59
CA GLU A 170 -10.71 -11.51 -28.02
C GLU A 170 -11.84 -12.14 -27.18
N ALA A 171 -11.53 -12.51 -25.95
CA ALA A 171 -12.43 -13.20 -25.03
C ALA A 171 -13.40 -12.25 -24.31
N GLY A 172 -13.34 -10.94 -24.57
CA GLY A 172 -14.09 -9.93 -23.83
C GLY A 172 -15.61 -9.94 -24.02
N LEU A 173 -16.12 -10.77 -24.93
CA LEU A 173 -17.53 -11.04 -25.20
C LEU A 173 -17.85 -12.55 -25.13
N ALA A 174 -16.97 -13.35 -24.53
CA ALA A 174 -17.19 -14.79 -24.37
C ALA A 174 -18.33 -15.09 -23.38
N VAL A 175 -18.61 -14.16 -22.47
CA VAL A 175 -19.73 -14.17 -21.52
C VAL A 175 -20.57 -12.93 -21.76
N VAL A 176 -21.72 -13.09 -22.41
CA VAL A 176 -22.55 -11.97 -22.90
C VAL A 176 -23.41 -11.30 -21.82
N ASP A 177 -23.62 -11.95 -20.68
CA ASP A 177 -24.43 -11.44 -19.56
C ASP A 177 -23.59 -10.86 -18.42
N TRP A 178 -24.20 -10.01 -17.59
CA TRP A 178 -23.63 -9.49 -16.34
C TRP A 178 -24.78 -9.02 -15.43
N PRO A 179 -24.74 -9.19 -14.09
CA PRO A 179 -23.64 -9.68 -13.25
C PRO A 179 -23.53 -11.21 -13.16
N ASN A 180 -24.36 -11.93 -13.92
CA ASN A 180 -24.33 -13.37 -14.03
C ASN A 180 -23.22 -13.86 -14.99
N THR A 181 -23.09 -15.17 -15.10
CA THR A 181 -22.33 -15.87 -16.15
C THR A 181 -23.22 -16.98 -16.66
N GLU A 182 -23.67 -16.84 -17.90
CA GLU A 182 -24.61 -17.76 -18.58
C GLU A 182 -25.87 -18.02 -17.74
N GLY A 183 -26.44 -16.97 -17.15
CA GLY A 183 -27.67 -17.04 -16.35
C GLY A 183 -27.49 -17.58 -14.92
N GLN A 184 -26.28 -18.01 -14.54
CA GLN A 184 -25.94 -18.40 -13.18
C GLN A 184 -25.25 -17.26 -12.43
N LEU A 185 -25.42 -17.18 -11.11
CA LEU A 185 -24.66 -16.24 -10.29
C LEU A 185 -23.16 -16.48 -10.48
N MET A 186 -22.40 -15.42 -10.78
CA MET A 186 -20.96 -15.52 -11.12
C MET A 186 -20.15 -16.36 -10.12
N PHE A 187 -20.37 -16.24 -8.80
CA PHE A 187 -19.61 -17.00 -7.79
C PHE A 187 -19.99 -18.48 -7.68
N LEU A 188 -21.08 -18.90 -8.31
CA LEU A 188 -21.57 -20.28 -8.34
C LEU A 188 -21.45 -20.91 -9.73
N TYR A 189 -20.76 -20.23 -10.65
CA TYR A 189 -20.57 -20.74 -12.00
C TYR A 189 -19.59 -21.95 -12.00
N PRO A 190 -19.96 -23.08 -12.64
CA PRO A 190 -19.14 -24.28 -12.67
C PRO A 190 -17.72 -24.10 -13.19
N LEU A 191 -16.72 -24.46 -12.37
CA LEU A 191 -15.31 -24.41 -12.77
C LEU A 191 -15.00 -25.37 -13.94
N SER A 192 -15.82 -26.40 -14.12
CA SER A 192 -15.71 -27.35 -15.24
C SER A 192 -16.07 -26.71 -16.59
N LYS A 193 -16.93 -25.67 -16.59
CA LYS A 193 -17.37 -24.95 -17.79
C LYS A 193 -16.44 -23.80 -18.18
N MET A 194 -15.59 -23.34 -17.27
CA MET A 194 -14.61 -22.28 -17.52
C MET A 194 -13.48 -22.76 -18.45
N THR A 195 -13.77 -22.82 -19.75
CA THR A 195 -12.84 -23.26 -20.80
C THR A 195 -12.76 -22.20 -21.92
N GLY A 196 -11.68 -22.23 -22.71
CA GLY A 196 -11.52 -21.29 -23.84
C GLY A 196 -11.62 -19.81 -23.44
N GLY A 197 -12.34 -19.01 -24.23
CA GLY A 197 -12.58 -17.59 -23.95
C GLY A 197 -13.32 -17.33 -22.62
N VAL A 198 -14.27 -18.20 -22.25
CA VAL A 198 -15.04 -18.09 -21.00
C VAL A 198 -14.10 -18.13 -19.80
N TYR A 199 -13.06 -18.96 -19.83
CA TYR A 199 -12.05 -19.00 -18.77
C TYR A 199 -11.40 -17.62 -18.55
N TYR A 200 -10.90 -17.00 -19.62
CA TYR A 200 -10.21 -15.72 -19.52
C TYR A 200 -11.13 -14.63 -18.96
N GLU A 201 -12.33 -14.50 -19.52
CA GLU A 201 -13.27 -13.47 -19.13
C GLU A 201 -13.81 -13.68 -17.71
N HIS A 202 -14.33 -14.87 -17.43
CA HIS A 202 -14.93 -15.15 -16.13
C HIS A 202 -13.89 -15.09 -15.00
N ALA A 203 -12.70 -15.67 -15.20
CA ALA A 203 -11.66 -15.61 -14.18
C ALA A 203 -11.15 -14.18 -13.94
N HIS A 204 -11.11 -13.33 -14.97
CA HIS A 204 -10.83 -11.90 -14.82
C HIS A 204 -11.90 -11.19 -13.98
N ARG A 205 -13.20 -11.45 -14.23
CA ARG A 205 -14.32 -10.89 -13.45
C ARG A 205 -14.24 -11.31 -11.98
N LEU A 206 -13.97 -12.60 -11.72
CA LEU A 206 -13.83 -13.16 -10.39
C LEU A 206 -12.64 -12.53 -9.64
N TYR A 207 -11.48 -12.42 -10.30
CA TYR A 207 -10.31 -11.75 -9.74
C TYR A 207 -10.58 -10.25 -9.49
N GLY A 208 -11.39 -9.60 -10.33
CA GLY A 208 -11.89 -8.24 -10.12
C GLY A 208 -12.67 -8.08 -8.82
N ALA A 209 -13.53 -9.04 -8.48
CA ALA A 209 -14.22 -9.08 -7.20
C ALA A 209 -13.25 -9.22 -6.01
N LEU A 210 -12.19 -10.04 -6.14
CA LEU A 210 -11.13 -10.15 -5.14
C LEU A 210 -10.40 -8.82 -4.94
N VAL A 211 -10.08 -8.09 -6.02
CA VAL A 211 -9.48 -6.75 -5.94
C VAL A 211 -10.41 -5.78 -5.21
N GLY A 212 -11.70 -5.75 -5.57
CA GLY A 212 -12.71 -4.93 -4.87
C GLY A 212 -12.77 -5.22 -3.36
N LEU A 213 -12.81 -6.50 -2.97
CA LEU A 213 -12.80 -6.93 -1.57
C LEU A 213 -11.48 -6.55 -0.87
N THR A 214 -10.35 -6.69 -1.55
CA THR A 214 -9.02 -6.30 -1.04
C THR A 214 -8.97 -4.78 -0.79
N THR A 215 -9.52 -3.98 -1.70
CA THR A 215 -9.59 -2.52 -1.55
C THR A 215 -10.51 -2.10 -0.40
N LEU A 216 -11.66 -2.76 -0.23
CA LEU A 216 -12.54 -2.53 0.92
C LEU A 216 -11.85 -2.88 2.24
N ALA A 217 -11.20 -4.04 2.31
CA ALA A 217 -10.47 -4.47 3.49
C ALA A 217 -9.29 -3.53 3.79
N LEU A 218 -8.58 -3.03 2.77
CA LEU A 218 -7.53 -2.03 2.92
C LEU A 218 -8.09 -0.69 3.41
N LEU A 219 -9.24 -0.24 2.90
CA LEU A 219 -9.93 0.95 3.38
C LEU A 219 -10.23 0.82 4.88
N ILE A 220 -10.85 -0.29 5.29
CA ILE A 220 -11.13 -0.58 6.70
C ILE A 220 -9.84 -0.62 7.52
N ALA A 221 -8.77 -1.22 6.99
CA ALA A 221 -7.45 -1.27 7.62
C ALA A 221 -6.85 0.14 7.80
N ILE A 222 -6.96 1.02 6.81
CA ILE A 222 -6.55 2.43 6.93
C ILE A 222 -7.37 3.10 8.04
N TRP A 223 -8.69 2.95 8.08
CA TRP A 223 -9.50 3.54 9.14
C TRP A 223 -9.15 3.05 10.54
N ARG A 224 -8.82 1.76 10.70
CA ARG A 224 -8.51 1.14 12.00
C ARG A 224 -7.07 1.37 12.45
N CYS A 225 -6.11 1.29 11.52
CA CYS A 225 -4.67 1.31 11.79
C CYS A 225 -4.03 2.69 11.52
N ASP A 226 -4.62 3.57 10.71
CA ASP A 226 -4.13 4.95 10.49
C ASP A 226 -4.60 5.88 11.61
N GLY A 227 -3.64 6.27 12.46
CA GLY A 227 -3.86 7.21 13.57
C GLY A 227 -4.21 6.56 14.92
N ALA A 228 -3.93 5.26 15.09
CA ALA A 228 -4.22 4.50 16.30
C ALA A 228 -3.28 4.75 17.50
N GLY A 229 -2.87 6.00 17.71
CA GLY A 229 -2.39 6.45 19.02
C GLY A 229 -3.58 7.02 19.78
N GLY A 230 -4.20 6.22 20.66
CA GLY A 230 -5.40 6.62 21.40
C GLY A 230 -5.14 7.76 22.39
N GLU A 231 -6.17 8.56 22.63
CA GLU A 231 -6.23 9.58 23.68
C GLU A 231 -5.75 9.03 25.03
N PRO A 232 -5.11 9.86 25.89
CA PRO A 232 -5.04 9.51 27.29
C PRO A 232 -6.49 9.47 27.79
N SER A 233 -6.98 8.27 28.16
CA SER A 233 -8.02 8.19 29.17
C SER A 233 -7.55 9.11 30.27
N ALA A 234 -8.28 10.20 30.48
CA ALA A 234 -7.95 11.18 31.51
C ALA A 234 -7.56 10.38 32.74
N VAL A 235 -6.28 10.44 33.11
CA VAL A 235 -5.90 10.19 34.48
C VAL A 235 -6.70 11.26 35.19
N ARG A 236 -7.88 10.88 35.67
CA ARG A 236 -8.55 11.54 36.78
C ARG A 236 -7.46 11.55 37.82
N ARG A 237 -6.70 12.66 37.87
CA ARG A 237 -5.87 12.97 39.02
C ARG A 237 -6.86 12.92 40.15
N GLN A 238 -6.88 11.82 40.90
CA GLN A 238 -7.26 11.94 42.29
C GLN A 238 -6.27 12.97 42.82
N PRO A 239 -6.75 14.11 43.34
CA PRO A 239 -5.86 15.05 43.97
C PRO A 239 -5.12 14.27 45.05
N SER A 240 -3.81 14.13 44.88
CA SER A 240 -2.96 13.58 45.92
C SER A 240 -3.12 14.50 47.11
N GLY A 241 -3.65 13.99 48.23
CA GLY A 241 -3.91 14.72 49.47
C GLY A 241 -2.67 15.30 50.17
N GLY A 242 -1.58 15.54 49.44
CA GLY A 242 -0.39 16.26 49.89
C GLY A 242 -0.44 17.77 49.59
N GLU A 243 -1.10 18.20 48.52
CA GLU A 243 -1.14 19.64 48.14
C GLU A 243 -1.97 20.48 49.12
N GLU A 244 -2.95 19.87 49.80
CA GLU A 244 -3.79 20.53 50.82
C GLU A 244 -3.09 20.65 52.18
N GLN A 245 -2.08 19.80 52.46
CA GLN A 245 -1.25 19.90 53.68
C GLN A 245 -0.09 20.89 53.51
N GLU A 246 0.48 20.97 52.30
CA GLU A 246 1.57 21.90 52.02
C GLU A 246 1.03 23.34 51.96
N SER A 247 -0.12 23.59 51.32
CA SER A 247 -0.75 24.92 51.33
C SER A 247 -1.21 25.38 52.72
N ARG A 248 -1.55 24.47 53.64
CA ARG A 248 -1.88 24.82 55.04
C ARG A 248 -0.63 25.14 55.86
N ARG A 249 0.49 24.45 55.64
CA ARG A 249 1.76 24.72 56.35
C ARG A 249 2.41 26.04 55.93
N THR A 250 2.30 26.42 54.64
CA THR A 250 2.85 27.71 54.17
C THR A 250 2.03 28.90 54.68
N GLY A 251 0.71 28.75 54.80
CA GLY A 251 -0.18 29.78 55.36
C GLY A 251 0.04 30.03 56.86
N GLU A 252 0.34 28.99 57.65
CA GLU A 252 0.67 29.15 59.08
C GLU A 252 2.06 29.79 59.29
N GLN A 253 3.04 29.52 58.42
CA GLN A 253 4.38 30.16 58.51
C GLN A 253 4.39 31.63 58.06
N GLU A 254 3.54 32.01 57.10
CA GLU A 254 3.39 33.43 56.70
C GLU A 254 2.59 34.25 57.73
N GLY A 255 1.64 33.64 58.45
CA GLY A 255 0.94 34.26 59.58
C GLY A 255 1.88 34.60 60.74
N LEU A 256 2.76 33.67 61.12
CA LEU A 256 3.72 33.86 62.22
C LEU A 256 4.86 34.84 61.87
N ARG A 257 5.23 34.98 60.59
CA ARG A 257 6.21 35.99 60.14
C ARG A 257 5.65 37.41 60.12
N ARG A 258 4.34 37.59 59.93
CA ARG A 258 3.69 38.90 59.99
C ARG A 258 3.54 39.42 61.41
N GLU A 259 3.30 38.55 62.40
CA GLU A 259 3.28 38.95 63.82
C GLU A 259 4.67 39.28 64.40
N ALA A 260 5.75 38.77 63.82
CA ALA A 260 7.12 39.07 64.24
C ALA A 260 7.71 40.33 63.55
N GLY A 261 7.17 40.74 62.40
CA GLY A 261 7.61 41.93 61.66
C GLY A 261 7.16 43.26 62.28
N ASP A 262 6.06 43.24 63.05
CA ASP A 262 5.45 44.45 63.63
C ASP A 262 6.06 44.86 65.00
N ARG A 263 7.09 44.13 65.47
CA ARG A 263 7.85 44.47 66.70
C ARG A 263 9.31 44.86 66.47
N GLY A 264 9.74 45.01 65.20
CA GLY A 264 11.13 45.30 64.85
C GLY A 264 11.36 46.67 64.19
N ALA A 265 10.31 47.46 63.97
CA ALA A 265 10.39 48.77 63.33
C ALA A 265 10.52 49.91 64.36
N GLU A 266 11.46 49.77 65.28
CA GLU A 266 12.01 50.90 66.03
C GLU A 266 13.50 50.61 66.18
N ILE A 267 14.35 51.60 65.84
CA ILE A 267 15.82 51.52 65.75
C ILE A 267 16.33 50.98 64.41
N ARG A 268 16.66 51.87 63.47
CA ARG A 268 18.06 52.30 63.23
C ARG A 268 18.15 53.29 62.06
N ASP A 269 18.44 54.53 62.44
CA ASP A 269 18.89 55.64 61.61
C ASP A 269 20.40 55.51 61.27
N ARG A 270 20.83 56.21 60.21
CA ARG A 270 22.20 56.52 59.73
C ARG A 270 22.87 55.60 58.69
N GLY A 271 22.80 56.01 57.41
CA GLY A 271 23.81 56.91 56.81
C GLY A 271 25.09 56.34 56.16
N VAL A 272 25.36 56.88 54.95
CA VAL A 272 26.67 57.27 54.34
C VAL A 272 27.30 56.37 53.24
N GLU A 273 27.12 56.87 52.01
CA GLU A 273 28.05 57.24 50.93
C GLU A 273 29.20 56.35 50.39
N ALA A 274 29.36 56.54 49.07
CA ALA A 274 30.30 55.99 48.12
C ALA A 274 31.69 56.65 48.16
N THR A 275 32.69 56.00 47.55
CA THR A 275 33.75 56.70 46.80
C THR A 275 34.49 55.76 45.84
N GLU A 276 34.94 56.39 44.76
CA GLU A 276 35.56 55.91 43.53
C GLU A 276 37.09 56.16 43.60
N HIS A 277 37.93 55.35 42.93
CA HIS A 277 39.25 55.83 42.48
C HIS A 277 39.86 54.98 41.35
N GLN A 278 40.27 55.69 40.29
CA GLN A 278 41.11 55.29 39.16
C GLN A 278 42.60 55.23 39.57
N ASP A 279 43.44 54.44 38.88
CA ASP A 279 44.50 54.95 37.97
C ASP A 279 45.58 53.94 37.51
N ALA A 280 46.01 54.16 36.26
CA ALA A 280 47.35 54.01 35.65
C ALA A 280 48.00 52.64 35.30
N LYS A 281 48.19 52.46 33.97
CA LYS A 281 49.28 51.74 33.22
C LYS A 281 50.58 52.61 33.23
N PRO A 282 51.80 52.22 32.75
CA PRO A 282 52.11 51.31 31.61
C PRO A 282 53.42 50.46 31.69
N SER A 283 53.59 49.50 30.76
CA SER A 283 54.83 49.14 29.98
C SER A 283 54.96 47.63 29.64
N GLU A 284 55.20 47.34 28.36
CA GLU A 284 55.54 46.04 27.73
C GLU A 284 57.06 45.99 27.42
N PRO A 285 57.70 44.95 26.80
CA PRO A 285 57.20 43.66 26.27
C PRO A 285 58.07 42.42 26.65
N GLY A 286 57.56 41.19 26.44
CA GLY A 286 58.42 40.01 26.53
C GLY A 286 57.76 38.63 26.47
N THR A 287 57.52 38.15 25.25
CA THR A 287 57.72 36.75 24.78
C THR A 287 57.11 35.53 25.52
N ARG A 288 56.28 34.80 24.75
CA ARG A 288 56.09 33.32 24.69
C ARG A 288 55.35 32.62 25.84
N ASN A 289 54.11 32.25 25.56
CA ASN A 289 53.32 31.16 26.15
C ASN A 289 53.51 29.86 25.31
N PRO A 290 53.06 28.63 25.71
CA PRO A 290 51.98 28.38 26.67
C PRO A 290 52.13 27.19 27.67
N GLU A 291 51.40 27.33 28.77
CA GLU A 291 50.50 26.32 29.39
C GLU A 291 51.05 24.98 29.92
N LEU A 292 51.14 24.89 31.26
CA LEU A 292 50.85 23.67 32.02
C LEU A 292 49.75 23.98 33.05
N GLY A 293 48.49 23.83 32.63
CA GLY A 293 47.31 23.96 33.47
C GLY A 293 46.77 22.60 33.90
N THR A 294 46.65 22.40 35.20
CA THR A 294 45.96 21.29 35.88
C THR A 294 44.54 21.03 35.35
N PRO A 295 44.07 19.78 35.24
CA PRO A 295 42.73 19.49 34.72
C PRO A 295 41.65 19.75 35.79
N PRO A 296 40.55 20.46 35.46
CA PRO A 296 39.36 20.45 36.31
C PRO A 296 38.56 19.17 36.05
N THR A 297 38.27 18.42 37.11
CA THR A 297 37.30 17.32 37.12
C THR A 297 35.88 17.87 36.93
N THR A 298 35.38 17.87 35.69
CA THR A 298 33.96 18.08 35.40
C THR A 298 33.32 16.72 35.06
N ARG A 299 32.42 16.26 35.94
CA ARG A 299 31.53 15.13 35.65
C ARG A 299 30.56 15.55 34.53
N PRO A 300 30.40 14.80 33.44
CA PRO A 300 29.30 15.04 32.52
C PRO A 300 28.03 14.43 33.13
N THR A 301 27.20 15.24 33.79
CA THR A 301 25.78 14.95 33.99
C THR A 301 25.07 15.15 32.66
N THR A 302 25.01 14.11 31.84
CA THR A 302 24.13 14.02 30.67
C THR A 302 23.33 12.73 30.75
N THR A 303 22.40 12.66 31.70
CA THR A 303 21.20 11.85 31.50
C THR A 303 20.40 12.51 30.38
N PRO A 304 20.25 11.90 29.19
CA PRO A 304 19.30 12.43 28.22
C PRO A 304 17.90 12.36 28.85
N PRO A 305 17.05 13.39 28.71
CA PRO A 305 15.68 13.26 29.15
C PRO A 305 15.04 12.10 28.37
N LEU A 306 14.55 11.10 29.11
CA LEU A 306 13.67 10.02 28.66
C LEU A 306 12.29 10.58 28.23
N ALA A 307 12.32 11.54 27.32
CA ALA A 307 11.16 12.19 26.72
C ALA A 307 11.32 12.20 25.19
N SER A 308 11.71 11.06 24.61
CA SER A 308 11.62 10.86 23.16
C SER A 308 10.37 10.08 22.82
N SER A 309 9.43 10.82 22.21
CA SER A 309 8.55 10.35 21.14
C SER A 309 7.52 9.26 21.46
N LEU A 310 6.52 9.60 22.26
CA LEU A 310 5.15 9.18 21.94
C LEU A 310 4.49 10.25 21.05
N HIS A 311 4.99 10.40 19.83
CA HIS A 311 4.27 11.17 18.82
C HIS A 311 3.06 10.35 18.36
N PHE A 312 1.91 10.64 18.96
CA PHE A 312 0.62 10.20 18.46
C PHE A 312 0.51 10.60 16.99
N ALA A 313 0.50 9.62 16.09
CA ALA A 313 0.24 9.87 14.68
C ALA A 313 -1.21 10.36 14.58
N ARG A 314 -1.42 11.64 14.24
CA ARG A 314 -2.77 12.15 14.00
C ARG A 314 -3.38 11.38 12.82
N PRO A 315 -4.68 11.01 12.89
CA PRO A 315 -5.37 10.43 11.76
C PRO A 315 -5.30 11.37 10.55
N ARG A 316 -5.11 10.82 9.35
CA ARG A 316 -4.96 11.60 8.11
C ARG A 316 -6.26 11.56 7.31
N PRO A 317 -7.18 12.54 7.50
CA PRO A 317 -8.50 12.50 6.84
C PRO A 317 -8.40 12.50 5.32
N TRP A 318 -7.41 13.19 4.74
CA TRP A 318 -7.16 13.18 3.30
C TRP A 318 -6.81 11.77 2.77
N LEU A 319 -6.07 10.96 3.53
CA LEU A 319 -5.72 9.59 3.12
C LEU A 319 -6.95 8.68 3.17
N ARG A 320 -7.83 8.88 4.17
CA ARG A 320 -9.10 8.17 4.26
C ARG A 320 -10.02 8.54 3.10
N ALA A 321 -10.16 9.83 2.79
CA ALA A 321 -10.94 10.29 1.63
C ALA A 321 -10.38 9.72 0.32
N PHE A 322 -9.06 9.70 0.14
CA PHE A 322 -8.41 9.12 -1.03
C PHE A 322 -8.65 7.61 -1.15
N ALA A 323 -8.61 6.87 -0.03
CA ALA A 323 -8.93 5.45 -0.01
C ALA A 323 -10.42 5.17 -0.31
N VAL A 324 -11.33 6.03 0.16
CA VAL A 324 -12.77 5.97 -0.19
C VAL A 324 -12.95 6.21 -1.69
N ALA A 325 -12.30 7.23 -2.25
CA ALA A 325 -12.37 7.49 -3.69
C ALA A 325 -11.86 6.30 -4.51
N ALA A 326 -10.77 5.65 -4.07
CA ALA A 326 -10.27 4.44 -4.73
C ALA A 326 -11.28 3.29 -4.65
N PHE A 327 -11.91 3.08 -3.49
CA PHE A 327 -12.95 2.06 -3.33
C PHE A 327 -14.18 2.32 -4.22
N ILE A 328 -14.65 3.57 -4.28
CA ILE A 328 -15.74 3.96 -5.18
C ILE A 328 -15.34 3.71 -6.64
N LEU A 329 -14.12 4.07 -7.04
CA LEU A 329 -13.65 3.85 -8.40
C LEU A 329 -13.65 2.37 -8.78
N VAL A 330 -13.19 1.45 -7.92
CA VAL A 330 -13.21 0.00 -8.24
C VAL A 330 -14.63 -0.57 -8.30
N CYS A 331 -15.58 -0.04 -7.51
CA CYS A 331 -17.00 -0.39 -7.67
C CYS A 331 -17.53 0.07 -9.03
N ILE A 332 -17.20 1.30 -9.44
CA ILE A 332 -17.52 1.83 -10.78
C ILE A 332 -16.86 0.95 -11.85
N GLN A 333 -15.62 0.48 -11.66
CA GLN A 333 -14.97 -0.46 -12.59
C GLN A 333 -15.77 -1.75 -12.77
N GLY A 334 -16.30 -2.32 -11.69
CA GLY A 334 -17.15 -3.52 -11.76
C GLY A 334 -18.40 -3.29 -12.61
N VAL A 335 -19.04 -2.13 -12.46
CA VAL A 335 -20.20 -1.73 -13.27
C VAL A 335 -19.81 -1.46 -14.72
N LEU A 336 -18.75 -0.69 -14.97
CA LEU A 336 -18.25 -0.41 -16.32
C LEU A 336 -17.84 -1.68 -17.07
N GLY A 337 -17.23 -2.64 -16.36
CA GLY A 337 -16.84 -3.94 -16.90
C GLY A 337 -18.04 -4.79 -17.32
N GLY A 338 -19.17 -4.70 -16.61
CA GLY A 338 -20.43 -5.31 -17.04
C GLY A 338 -21.08 -4.57 -18.21
N LEU A 339 -21.25 -3.25 -18.07
CA LEU A 339 -21.92 -2.42 -19.06
C LEU A 339 -21.21 -2.36 -20.41
N ARG A 340 -19.88 -2.52 -20.47
CA ARG A 340 -19.18 -2.60 -21.76
C ARG A 340 -19.59 -3.83 -22.57
N VAL A 341 -20.03 -4.90 -21.89
CA VAL A 341 -20.48 -6.15 -22.52
C VAL A 341 -21.96 -6.05 -22.89
N THR A 342 -22.80 -5.62 -21.93
CA THR A 342 -24.25 -5.64 -22.11
C THR A 342 -24.81 -4.38 -22.78
N GLY A 343 -24.09 -3.25 -22.74
CA GLY A 343 -24.51 -1.92 -23.19
C GLY A 343 -25.47 -1.19 -22.24
N LYS A 344 -26.35 -1.94 -21.59
CA LYS A 344 -27.36 -1.46 -20.64
C LYS A 344 -27.41 -2.36 -19.42
N VAL A 345 -28.00 -1.87 -18.33
CA VAL A 345 -28.29 -2.71 -17.17
C VAL A 345 -29.37 -3.72 -17.57
N THR A 346 -29.01 -5.00 -17.67
CA THR A 346 -29.91 -6.10 -18.03
C THR A 346 -29.46 -7.38 -17.34
N LEU A 347 -30.39 -8.31 -17.12
CA LEU A 347 -30.10 -9.68 -16.67
C LEU A 347 -30.28 -10.70 -17.80
N SER A 348 -30.56 -10.22 -19.02
CA SER A 348 -30.77 -11.07 -20.18
C SER A 348 -29.49 -11.78 -20.58
N THR A 349 -29.64 -13.04 -20.96
CA THR A 349 -28.59 -13.87 -21.55
C THR A 349 -28.69 -13.93 -23.07
N ASP A 350 -29.71 -13.29 -23.66
CA ASP A 350 -29.89 -13.25 -25.11
C ASP A 350 -28.90 -12.24 -25.74
N PRO A 351 -27.97 -12.68 -26.60
CA PRO A 351 -27.05 -11.79 -27.29
C PRO A 351 -27.76 -10.68 -28.08
N ALA A 352 -28.98 -10.92 -28.58
CA ALA A 352 -29.76 -9.94 -29.32
C ALA A 352 -30.21 -8.76 -28.44
N GLU A 353 -30.31 -8.96 -27.12
CA GLU A 353 -30.68 -7.92 -26.18
C GLU A 353 -29.47 -7.18 -25.57
N THR A 354 -28.26 -7.71 -25.78
CA THR A 354 -26.99 -7.11 -25.35
C THR A 354 -26.37 -6.30 -26.48
N GLN A 355 -25.90 -5.09 -26.17
CA GLN A 355 -25.28 -4.19 -27.15
C GLN A 355 -23.91 -3.75 -26.66
N PRO A 356 -22.84 -4.50 -26.96
CA PRO A 356 -21.49 -4.17 -26.52
C PRO A 356 -21.09 -2.73 -26.87
N GLN A 357 -20.49 -2.03 -25.91
CA GLN A 357 -20.08 -0.63 -26.07
C GLN A 357 -18.58 -0.46 -25.98
N VAL A 358 -17.97 -0.20 -27.14
CA VAL A 358 -16.52 -0.03 -27.28
C VAL A 358 -15.98 1.16 -26.47
N ILE A 359 -16.73 2.27 -26.41
CA ILE A 359 -16.33 3.44 -25.61
C ILE A 359 -16.21 3.07 -24.13
N LEU A 360 -17.15 2.29 -23.60
CA LEU A 360 -17.08 1.82 -22.21
C LEU A 360 -15.89 0.88 -22.00
N ALA A 361 -15.54 0.06 -22.98
CA ALA A 361 -14.34 -0.79 -22.92
C ALA A 361 -13.05 0.05 -22.84
N ILE A 362 -12.93 1.11 -23.66
CA ILE A 362 -11.81 2.06 -23.61
C ILE A 362 -11.75 2.77 -22.25
N VAL A 363 -12.88 3.32 -21.78
CA VAL A 363 -12.94 4.04 -20.49
C VAL A 363 -12.59 3.12 -19.34
N HIS A 364 -13.15 1.90 -19.29
CA HIS A 364 -12.82 0.88 -18.30
C HIS A 364 -11.32 0.55 -18.30
N GLY A 365 -10.74 0.27 -19.48
CA GLY A 365 -9.32 -0.06 -19.60
C GLY A 365 -8.38 1.06 -19.16
N VAL A 366 -8.70 2.33 -19.45
CA VAL A 366 -7.90 3.49 -19.02
C VAL A 366 -8.05 3.74 -17.51
N THR A 367 -9.27 3.70 -17.00
CA THR A 367 -9.56 3.96 -15.58
C THR A 367 -9.02 2.86 -14.66
N ALA A 368 -8.89 1.61 -15.13
CA ALA A 368 -8.17 0.55 -14.42
C ALA A 368 -6.68 0.90 -14.17
N GLN A 369 -6.02 1.56 -15.13
CA GLN A 369 -4.62 1.98 -14.97
C GLN A 369 -4.50 3.18 -14.01
N VAL A 370 -5.47 4.10 -14.04
CA VAL A 370 -5.59 5.15 -13.02
C VAL A 370 -5.78 4.55 -11.63
N PHE A 371 -6.61 3.51 -11.50
CA PHE A 371 -6.80 2.82 -10.24
C PHE A 371 -5.51 2.18 -9.71
N LEU A 372 -4.67 1.58 -10.57
CA LEU A 372 -3.33 1.14 -10.16
C LEU A 372 -2.46 2.30 -9.64
N ALA A 373 -2.48 3.45 -10.32
CA ALA A 373 -1.77 4.66 -9.88
C ALA A 373 -2.25 5.13 -8.49
N MET A 374 -3.54 5.02 -8.20
CA MET A 374 -4.10 5.29 -6.86
C MET A 374 -3.62 4.26 -5.83
N MET A 375 -3.59 2.97 -6.16
CA MET A 375 -3.11 1.92 -5.24
C MET A 375 -1.63 2.12 -4.87
N VAL A 376 -0.76 2.43 -5.84
CA VAL A 376 0.65 2.71 -5.53
C VAL A 376 0.82 4.00 -4.72
N SER A 377 -0.05 4.99 -4.92
CA SER A 377 -0.08 6.20 -4.10
C SER A 377 -0.44 5.88 -2.65
N ILE A 378 -1.48 5.07 -2.40
CA ILE A 378 -1.83 4.58 -1.06
C ILE A 378 -0.67 3.79 -0.45
N ALA A 379 -0.01 2.91 -1.21
CA ALA A 379 1.16 2.17 -0.75
C ALA A 379 2.33 3.11 -0.37
N ALA A 380 2.55 4.18 -1.13
CA ALA A 380 3.53 5.22 -0.78
C ALA A 380 3.12 5.94 0.51
N PHE A 381 1.88 6.41 0.62
CA PHE A 381 1.39 7.18 1.77
C PHE A 381 1.32 6.36 3.07
N THR A 382 1.12 5.06 2.97
CA THR A 382 1.11 4.14 4.12
C THR A 382 2.49 3.59 4.45
N SER A 383 3.51 3.81 3.61
CA SER A 383 4.86 3.30 3.83
C SER A 383 5.54 3.89 5.07
N ARG A 384 6.48 3.14 5.67
CA ARG A 384 7.31 3.61 6.80
C ARG A 384 8.09 4.87 6.40
N ALA A 385 8.64 4.81 5.20
CA ALA A 385 9.23 5.88 4.43
C ALA A 385 8.44 7.20 4.41
N TRP A 386 7.12 7.13 4.31
CA TRP A 386 6.23 8.29 4.32
C TRP A 386 5.91 8.78 5.74
N ARG A 387 6.03 7.92 6.74
CA ARG A 387 5.76 8.31 8.13
C ARG A 387 6.97 8.93 8.81
N GLU A 388 8.17 8.50 8.41
CA GLU A 388 9.42 9.07 8.90
C GLU A 388 9.68 10.45 8.28
N ARG A 389 10.18 11.39 9.11
CA ARG A 389 10.66 12.69 8.62
C ARG A 389 11.96 12.45 7.87
N SER A 390 11.89 12.43 6.55
CA SER A 390 13.08 12.49 5.69
C SER A 390 13.44 13.96 5.50
N PRO A 391 14.73 14.35 5.62
CA PRO A 391 15.15 15.72 5.40
C PRO A 391 14.84 16.15 3.97
N LEU A 392 14.29 17.35 3.83
CA LEU A 392 14.06 18.00 2.54
C LEU A 392 15.42 18.35 1.92
N LEU A 393 15.57 18.06 0.63
CA LEU A 393 16.74 18.44 -0.15
C LEU A 393 16.40 19.69 -0.96
N THR A 394 16.99 20.82 -0.59
CA THR A 394 16.87 22.06 -1.35
C THR A 394 17.71 21.97 -2.62
N HIS A 395 17.09 22.17 -3.78
CA HIS A 395 17.80 22.13 -5.07
C HIS A 395 17.20 23.16 -6.04
N PRO A 396 18.01 23.99 -6.74
CA PRO A 396 17.48 25.04 -7.62
C PRO A 396 16.51 24.52 -8.71
N GLY A 397 16.73 23.31 -9.20
CA GLY A 397 15.86 22.66 -10.19
C GLY A 397 14.64 21.91 -9.64
N ALA A 398 14.35 21.98 -8.33
CA ALA A 398 13.28 21.21 -7.70
C ALA A 398 11.88 21.57 -8.24
N SER A 399 11.62 22.84 -8.52
CA SER A 399 10.35 23.30 -9.11
C SER A 399 10.13 22.70 -10.50
N THR A 400 11.15 22.77 -11.36
CA THR A 400 11.16 22.15 -12.69
C THR A 400 10.88 20.66 -12.60
N ASP A 401 11.56 19.94 -11.69
CA ASP A 401 11.39 18.48 -11.57
C ASP A 401 9.98 18.11 -11.11
N ARG A 402 9.37 18.90 -10.20
CA ARG A 402 7.97 18.71 -9.80
C ARG A 402 7.01 18.94 -10.97
N THR A 403 7.21 20.00 -11.76
CA THR A 403 6.38 20.34 -12.91
C THR A 403 6.50 19.29 -14.00
N VAL A 404 7.72 18.94 -14.40
CA VAL A 404 7.97 17.94 -15.44
C VAL A 404 7.46 16.55 -15.02
N SER A 405 7.59 16.18 -13.74
CA SER A 405 6.98 14.95 -13.22
C SER A 405 5.45 14.94 -13.34
N ALA A 406 4.80 16.09 -13.12
CA ALA A 406 3.35 16.21 -13.27
C ALA A 406 2.92 16.13 -14.74
N VAL A 407 3.65 16.81 -15.62
CA VAL A 407 3.44 16.75 -17.08
C VAL A 407 3.61 15.32 -17.57
N LEU A 408 4.66 14.61 -17.14
CA LEU A 408 4.88 13.21 -17.50
C LEU A 408 3.69 12.31 -17.13
N VAL A 409 3.12 12.47 -15.94
CA VAL A 409 1.92 11.69 -15.55
C VAL A 409 0.76 11.98 -16.50
N GLY A 410 0.52 13.26 -16.84
CA GLY A 410 -0.49 13.65 -17.83
C GLY A 410 -0.23 13.07 -19.23
N THR A 411 1.02 13.12 -19.70
CA THR A 411 1.43 12.55 -20.99
C THR A 411 1.24 11.04 -21.01
N LEU A 412 1.58 10.32 -19.95
CA LEU A 412 1.35 8.87 -19.87
C LEU A 412 -0.13 8.51 -19.80
N LEU A 413 -0.97 9.33 -19.15
CA LEU A 413 -2.43 9.14 -19.21
C LEU A 413 -2.94 9.27 -20.65
N ALA A 414 -2.52 10.31 -21.38
CA ALA A 414 -2.85 10.46 -22.79
C ALA A 414 -2.35 9.27 -23.63
N GLN A 415 -1.12 8.79 -23.37
CA GLN A 415 -0.55 7.62 -24.03
C GLN A 415 -1.41 6.36 -23.83
N THR A 416 -1.86 6.12 -22.60
CA THR A 416 -2.69 4.96 -22.27
C THR A 416 -4.08 5.03 -22.90
N LEU A 417 -4.66 6.24 -23.00
CA LEU A 417 -5.91 6.47 -23.73
C LEU A 417 -5.75 6.18 -25.22
N LEU A 418 -4.73 6.75 -25.86
CA LEU A 418 -4.47 6.53 -27.28
C LEU A 418 -4.21 5.05 -27.60
N GLY A 419 -3.45 4.36 -26.74
CA GLY A 419 -3.17 2.93 -26.90
C GLY A 419 -4.42 2.06 -26.73
N ALA A 420 -5.30 2.41 -25.78
CA ALA A 420 -6.58 1.73 -25.60
C ALA A 420 -7.52 1.97 -26.79
N THR A 421 -7.59 3.21 -27.27
CA THR A 421 -8.37 3.57 -28.47
C THR A 421 -7.87 2.80 -29.69
N PHE A 422 -6.58 2.79 -29.98
CA PHE A 422 -6.03 2.02 -31.10
C PHE A 422 -6.39 0.53 -31.00
N ARG A 423 -6.16 -0.08 -29.84
CA ARG A 423 -6.46 -1.51 -29.61
C ARG A 423 -7.92 -1.86 -29.89
N HIS A 424 -8.84 -1.02 -29.43
CA HIS A 424 -10.27 -1.30 -29.54
C HIS A 424 -10.87 -0.93 -30.90
N LEU A 425 -10.25 0.01 -31.64
CA LEU A 425 -10.79 0.48 -32.91
C LEU A 425 -10.13 -0.15 -34.15
N HIS A 426 -8.93 -0.73 -34.03
CA HIS A 426 -8.15 -1.13 -35.20
C HIS A 426 -8.83 -2.19 -36.09
N ASN A 427 -9.50 -3.15 -35.47
CA ASN A 427 -10.26 -4.20 -36.17
C ASN A 427 -11.76 -3.92 -36.21
N HIS A 428 -12.21 -2.72 -35.80
CA HIS A 428 -13.63 -2.44 -35.68
C HIS A 428 -14.22 -1.99 -37.03
N PRO A 429 -15.30 -2.64 -37.53
CA PRO A 429 -15.82 -2.42 -38.88
C PRO A 429 -16.33 -0.99 -39.12
N ASP A 430 -16.88 -0.35 -38.08
CA ASP A 430 -17.50 0.98 -38.19
C ASP A 430 -16.51 2.16 -38.29
N TYR A 431 -15.20 1.93 -38.10
CA TYR A 431 -14.22 3.02 -38.05
C TYR A 431 -13.31 3.04 -39.29
N PRO A 432 -13.23 4.17 -40.04
CA PRO A 432 -12.35 4.28 -41.18
C PRO A 432 -10.88 4.05 -40.81
N GLN A 433 -10.18 3.22 -41.59
CA GLN A 433 -8.78 2.84 -41.32
C GLN A 433 -7.83 4.04 -41.28
N GLY A 434 -8.11 5.12 -42.03
CA GLY A 434 -7.35 6.37 -41.96
C GLY A 434 -7.41 7.04 -40.58
N ALA A 435 -8.59 7.03 -39.93
CA ALA A 435 -8.76 7.60 -38.59
C ALA A 435 -8.04 6.77 -37.53
N VAL A 436 -8.16 5.43 -37.60
CA VAL A 436 -7.43 4.49 -36.73
C VAL A 436 -5.92 4.67 -36.88
N THR A 437 -5.44 4.77 -38.11
CA THR A 437 -4.03 5.02 -38.42
C THR A 437 -3.57 6.35 -37.82
N GLY A 438 -4.40 7.39 -37.88
CA GLY A 438 -4.13 8.67 -37.20
C GLY A 438 -3.95 8.53 -35.69
N VAL A 439 -4.77 7.70 -35.03
CA VAL A 439 -4.61 7.41 -33.59
C VAL A 439 -3.27 6.72 -33.29
N LEU A 440 -2.84 5.78 -34.14
CA LEU A 440 -1.54 5.13 -33.99
C LEU A 440 -0.39 6.13 -34.15
N HIS A 441 -0.44 7.00 -35.15
CA HIS A 441 0.57 8.05 -35.33
C HIS A 441 0.64 8.97 -34.11
N LEU A 442 -0.51 9.40 -33.60
CA LEU A 442 -0.57 10.23 -32.39
C LEU A 442 -0.02 9.48 -31.17
N HIS A 443 -0.32 8.18 -31.02
CA HIS A 443 0.26 7.33 -29.97
C HIS A 443 1.79 7.27 -30.06
N ILE A 444 2.37 7.17 -31.26
CA ILE A 444 3.83 7.18 -31.45
C ILE A 444 4.42 8.55 -31.12
N VAL A 445 3.80 9.64 -31.57
CA VAL A 445 4.27 11.01 -31.28
C VAL A 445 4.27 11.27 -29.78
N VAL A 446 3.18 10.94 -29.08
CA VAL A 446 3.08 11.09 -27.63
C VAL A 446 4.06 10.15 -26.90
N ALA A 447 4.37 8.97 -27.46
CA ALA A 447 5.42 8.09 -26.93
C ALA A 447 6.80 8.76 -26.95
N VAL A 448 7.15 9.46 -28.03
CA VAL A 448 8.43 10.19 -28.15
C VAL A 448 8.51 11.34 -27.15
N VAL A 449 7.40 12.06 -26.94
CA VAL A 449 7.31 13.08 -25.89
C VAL A 449 7.51 12.44 -24.51
N ALA A 450 6.81 11.35 -24.22
CA ALA A 450 6.96 10.62 -22.95
C ALA A 450 8.40 10.14 -22.73
N LEU A 451 9.05 9.58 -23.76
CA LEU A 451 10.45 9.18 -23.71
C LEU A 451 11.36 10.36 -23.34
N THR A 452 11.19 11.50 -23.98
CA THR A 452 12.00 12.70 -23.73
C THR A 452 11.86 13.17 -22.27
N LEU A 453 10.63 13.23 -21.77
CA LEU A 453 10.34 13.61 -20.37
C LEU A 453 10.93 12.59 -19.37
N ILE A 454 10.84 11.29 -19.67
CA ILE A 454 11.38 10.22 -18.83
C ILE A 454 12.91 10.27 -18.81
N LEU A 455 13.57 10.45 -19.94
CA LEU A 455 15.03 10.56 -19.99
C LEU A 455 15.50 11.80 -19.24
N PHE A 456 14.82 12.94 -19.41
CA PHE A 456 15.13 14.16 -18.68
C PHE A 456 15.04 13.95 -17.16
N LEU A 457 13.92 13.44 -16.65
CA LEU A 457 13.73 13.19 -15.21
C LEU A 457 14.65 12.08 -14.70
N GLY A 458 14.80 11.00 -15.46
CA GLY A 458 15.57 9.82 -15.11
C GLY A 458 17.06 10.13 -14.95
N VAL A 459 17.65 10.81 -15.93
CA VAL A 459 19.07 11.23 -15.87
C VAL A 459 19.31 12.17 -14.69
N ARG A 460 18.41 13.13 -14.45
CA ARG A 460 18.51 14.05 -13.31
C ARG A 460 18.38 13.32 -11.98
N ALA A 461 17.41 12.41 -11.84
CA ALA A 461 17.23 11.60 -10.65
C ALA A 461 18.42 10.68 -10.36
N TRP A 462 19.00 10.10 -11.41
CA TRP A 462 20.17 9.24 -11.31
C TRP A 462 21.45 10.03 -10.98
N GLY A 463 21.65 11.19 -11.60
CA GLY A 463 22.85 12.02 -11.46
C GLY A 463 22.85 12.92 -10.21
N MET A 464 21.77 13.66 -9.97
CA MET A 464 21.72 14.74 -8.98
C MET A 464 21.17 14.28 -7.62
N TYR A 465 20.36 13.21 -7.57
CA TYR A 465 19.64 12.80 -6.36
C TYR A 465 20.11 11.44 -5.78
N ARG A 466 21.39 11.09 -5.96
CA ARG A 466 21.98 9.82 -5.47
C ARG A 466 21.78 9.57 -3.97
N HIS A 467 21.80 10.64 -3.16
CA HIS A 467 21.59 10.57 -1.71
C HIS A 467 20.12 10.51 -1.30
N GLN A 468 19.19 10.57 -2.24
CA GLN A 468 17.75 10.42 -2.03
C GLN A 468 17.25 9.15 -2.73
N PRO A 469 17.34 7.97 -2.06
CA PRO A 469 17.18 6.67 -2.72
C PRO A 469 15.85 6.46 -3.44
N ARG A 470 14.76 7.12 -2.99
CA ARG A 470 13.43 6.95 -3.58
C ARG A 470 13.30 7.68 -4.92
N VAL A 471 13.78 8.92 -4.98
CA VAL A 471 13.80 9.70 -6.23
C VAL A 471 14.74 9.01 -7.22
N HIS A 472 15.92 8.62 -6.75
CA HIS A 472 16.93 7.91 -7.54
C HIS A 472 16.41 6.59 -8.14
N LYS A 473 15.93 5.67 -7.30
CA LYS A 473 15.45 4.35 -7.75
C LYS A 473 14.23 4.46 -8.66
N ASN A 474 13.32 5.40 -8.39
CA ASN A 474 12.16 5.61 -9.27
C ASN A 474 12.59 6.15 -10.64
N GLY A 475 13.55 7.08 -10.67
CA GLY A 475 14.12 7.59 -11.93
C GLY A 475 14.80 6.49 -12.75
N GLN A 476 15.64 5.67 -12.11
CA GLN A 476 16.25 4.49 -12.75
C GLN A 476 15.18 3.50 -13.26
N GLY A 477 14.17 3.21 -12.43
CA GLY A 477 13.07 2.33 -12.80
C GLY A 477 12.31 2.84 -14.03
N LEU A 478 12.05 4.15 -14.13
CA LEU A 478 11.43 4.76 -15.31
C LEU A 478 12.31 4.62 -16.56
N MET A 479 13.63 4.82 -16.44
CA MET A 479 14.55 4.66 -17.57
C MET A 479 14.59 3.21 -18.08
N HIS A 480 14.65 2.23 -17.18
CA HIS A 480 14.60 0.82 -17.59
C HIS A 480 13.24 0.44 -18.19
N ALA A 481 12.14 0.90 -17.58
CA ALA A 481 10.80 0.62 -18.04
C ALA A 481 10.54 1.21 -19.43
N VAL A 482 10.95 2.46 -19.71
CA VAL A 482 10.76 3.05 -21.04
C VAL A 482 11.57 2.35 -22.13
N GLY A 483 12.80 1.90 -21.82
CA GLY A 483 13.61 1.13 -22.76
C GLY A 483 12.93 -0.17 -23.17
N MET A 484 12.40 -0.92 -22.18
CA MET A 484 11.62 -2.14 -22.45
C MET A 484 10.28 -1.83 -23.15
N GLN A 485 9.61 -0.72 -22.79
CA GLN A 485 8.32 -0.33 -23.39
C GLN A 485 8.44 -0.04 -24.88
N ILE A 486 9.55 0.58 -25.31
CA ILE A 486 9.81 0.84 -26.74
C ILE A 486 10.00 -0.48 -27.48
N LEU A 487 10.82 -1.39 -26.95
CA LEU A 487 11.03 -2.70 -27.55
C LEU A 487 9.70 -3.46 -27.70
N LEU A 488 8.95 -3.57 -26.59
CA LEU A 488 7.65 -4.22 -26.59
C LEU A 488 6.65 -3.52 -27.53
N GLY A 489 6.70 -2.19 -27.64
CA GLY A 489 5.81 -1.40 -28.50
C GLY A 489 6.09 -1.62 -29.98
N ILE A 490 7.36 -1.65 -30.38
CA ILE A 490 7.77 -1.95 -31.76
C ILE A 490 7.36 -3.38 -32.12
N VAL A 491 7.66 -4.35 -31.24
CA VAL A 491 7.33 -5.76 -31.50
C VAL A 491 5.80 -5.95 -31.55
N ALA A 492 5.04 -5.34 -30.64
CA ALA A 492 3.58 -5.37 -30.65
C ALA A 492 3.00 -4.75 -31.92
N MET A 493 3.52 -3.59 -32.35
CA MET A 493 3.07 -2.92 -33.57
C MET A 493 3.34 -3.78 -34.81
N VAL A 494 4.55 -4.35 -34.94
CA VAL A 494 4.89 -5.23 -36.05
C VAL A 494 3.99 -6.48 -36.03
N ALA A 495 3.82 -7.12 -34.87
CA ALA A 495 2.97 -8.30 -34.74
C ALA A 495 1.54 -8.04 -35.20
N VAL A 496 0.92 -6.97 -34.68
CA VAL A 496 -0.48 -6.62 -34.99
C VAL A 496 -0.65 -6.19 -36.45
N LEU A 497 0.27 -5.39 -37.00
CA LEU A 497 0.12 -4.83 -38.35
C LEU A 497 0.57 -5.77 -39.47
N SER A 498 1.39 -6.79 -39.18
CA SER A 498 1.86 -7.75 -40.18
C SER A 498 0.97 -8.98 -40.33
N ARG A 499 0.08 -9.22 -39.37
CA ARG A 499 -0.84 -10.36 -39.38
C ARG A 499 -1.91 -10.19 -40.46
N GLY A 500 -2.17 -11.27 -41.21
CA GLY A 500 -3.26 -11.30 -42.20
C GLY A 500 -4.63 -11.18 -41.53
N ALA A 501 -5.62 -10.61 -42.24
CA ALA A 501 -6.95 -10.37 -41.69
C ALA A 501 -7.66 -11.65 -41.19
N ASP A 502 -7.41 -12.80 -41.86
CA ASP A 502 -8.05 -14.08 -41.55
C ASP A 502 -7.15 -15.01 -40.70
N GLU A 503 -5.96 -14.55 -40.29
CA GLU A 503 -5.03 -15.37 -39.51
C GLU A 503 -5.36 -15.34 -38.01
N PRO A 504 -5.37 -16.51 -37.34
CA PRO A 504 -5.65 -16.56 -35.91
C PRO A 504 -4.55 -15.86 -35.12
N ILE A 505 -4.92 -15.16 -34.04
CA ILE A 505 -3.97 -14.46 -33.17
C ILE A 505 -3.10 -15.49 -32.44
N PRO A 506 -1.77 -15.51 -32.67
CA PRO A 506 -0.90 -16.44 -31.99
C PRO A 506 -0.69 -16.03 -30.52
N TRP A 507 -0.49 -17.02 -29.65
CA TRP A 507 -0.34 -16.80 -28.19
C TRP A 507 0.78 -15.81 -27.83
N TRP A 508 1.85 -15.74 -28.63
CA TRP A 508 2.98 -14.85 -28.39
C TRP A 508 2.63 -13.39 -28.73
N GLU A 509 1.75 -13.12 -29.71
CA GLU A 509 1.23 -11.78 -30.00
C GLU A 509 0.41 -11.28 -28.81
N VAL A 510 -0.46 -12.14 -28.28
CA VAL A 510 -1.24 -11.85 -27.06
C VAL A 510 -0.32 -11.56 -25.88
N LEU A 511 0.72 -12.35 -25.69
CA LEU A 511 1.69 -12.15 -24.61
C LEU A 511 2.41 -10.80 -24.75
N ILE A 512 2.96 -10.48 -25.92
CA ILE A 512 3.71 -9.23 -26.15
C ILE A 512 2.80 -8.00 -26.01
N THR A 513 1.61 -8.02 -26.62
CA THR A 513 0.65 -6.90 -26.52
C THR A 513 0.15 -6.71 -25.08
N THR A 514 -0.07 -7.80 -24.33
CA THR A 514 -0.39 -7.77 -22.90
C THR A 514 0.78 -7.21 -22.08
N MET A 515 2.01 -7.63 -22.35
CA MET A 515 3.21 -7.12 -21.67
C MET A 515 3.41 -5.62 -21.95
N HIS A 516 3.25 -5.19 -23.20
CA HIS A 516 3.32 -3.78 -23.57
C HIS A 516 2.27 -2.95 -22.82
N GLN A 517 1.04 -3.46 -22.70
CA GLN A 517 -0.03 -2.82 -21.94
C GLN A 517 0.29 -2.73 -20.45
N ALA A 518 0.67 -3.86 -19.85
CA ALA A 518 0.91 -3.96 -18.41
C ALA A 518 2.12 -3.13 -17.99
N LEU A 519 3.19 -3.10 -18.80
CA LEU A 519 4.36 -2.26 -18.56
C LEU A 519 4.01 -0.77 -18.73
N GLY A 520 3.16 -0.40 -19.69
CA GLY A 520 2.62 0.96 -19.80
C GLY A 520 1.88 1.42 -18.53
N ALA A 521 1.04 0.55 -17.97
CA ALA A 521 0.37 0.81 -16.70
C ALA A 521 1.36 0.92 -15.51
N ALA A 522 2.38 0.06 -15.49
CA ALA A 522 3.44 0.11 -14.49
C ALA A 522 4.29 1.39 -14.61
N MET A 523 4.53 1.89 -15.82
CA MET A 523 5.21 3.17 -16.06
C MET A 523 4.40 4.34 -15.52
N LEU A 524 3.09 4.38 -15.76
CA LEU A 524 2.20 5.39 -15.17
C LEU A 524 2.27 5.35 -13.63
N ALA A 525 2.26 4.15 -13.05
CA ALA A 525 2.39 3.97 -11.60
C ALA A 525 3.77 4.43 -11.07
N LEU A 526 4.86 4.12 -11.75
CA LEU A 526 6.22 4.56 -11.41
C LEU A 526 6.37 6.09 -11.56
N ALA A 527 5.81 6.69 -12.60
CA ALA A 527 5.81 8.14 -12.80
C ALA A 527 5.02 8.84 -11.70
N THR A 528 3.88 8.27 -11.30
CA THR A 528 3.09 8.76 -10.16
C THR A 528 3.89 8.71 -8.86
N LEU A 529 4.57 7.58 -8.58
CA LEU A 529 5.45 7.46 -7.42
C LEU A 529 6.61 8.47 -7.47
N HIS A 530 7.23 8.65 -8.63
CA HIS A 530 8.28 9.64 -8.82
C HIS A 530 7.76 11.04 -8.50
N ALA A 531 6.62 11.45 -9.07
CA ALA A 531 6.00 12.75 -8.78
C ALA A 531 5.68 12.95 -7.29
N ILE A 532 5.17 11.92 -6.61
CA ILE A 532 4.86 11.95 -5.17
C ILE A 532 6.14 12.18 -4.34
N TRP A 533 7.20 11.42 -4.61
CA TRP A 533 8.45 11.53 -3.84
C TRP A 533 9.22 12.81 -4.17
N THR A 534 9.23 13.25 -5.43
CA THR A 534 9.83 14.52 -5.85
C THR A 534 9.17 15.70 -5.16
N ARG A 535 7.82 15.75 -5.10
CA ARG A 535 7.08 16.79 -4.36
C ARG A 535 7.32 16.76 -2.86
N ARG A 536 7.53 15.57 -2.30
CA ARG A 536 7.73 15.40 -0.87
C ARG A 536 9.15 15.71 -0.40
N LEU A 537 10.16 15.32 -1.18
CA LEU A 537 11.55 15.26 -0.71
C LEU A 537 12.42 16.40 -1.24
N LEU A 538 12.04 17.02 -2.36
CA LEU A 538 12.79 18.15 -2.92
C LEU A 538 12.10 19.44 -2.50
N ALA A 539 12.88 20.45 -2.09
CA ALA A 539 12.43 21.79 -1.71
C ALA A 539 12.88 22.82 -2.75
#